data_AF-A0A3C0B5G0-F1
#
_entry.id   AF-A0A3C0B5G0-F1
#
_cell.length_a   1.000
_cell.length_b   1.000
_cell.length_c   1.000
_cell.angle_alpha   90.00
_cell.angle_beta   90.00
_cell.angle_gamma   90.00
#
_symmetry.space_group_name_H-M   'P 1'
#
loop_
_entity.id
_entity.type
_entity.pdbx_description
1 polymer ?
#
loop_
_entity_poly.entity_id
_entity_poly.type
_entity_poly.pdbx_seq_one_letter_code
_entity_poly.pdbx_strand_id
1 'polypeptide(L)'
;MRPGKIALFIFTVLGLLLLISVFSTSDRGVSSGIELPGFKIKYPTTSGFLQQEKAEANLLADSIVHAIEAVLPEEEFMPVIPDFSKIDTARLLRISWPEHKETYVNELHAYLESGRCRILHYGDSQLEGDRISGYLRNRLQGIYGGSGPGFLPIKQVYEQLAAEITVTGNWLRYAIFDPTQVKLADMNYGVYASVSRFTPIEIVSEDETKTEPLPLFTAGITIRPSGKSFSRLKQFNHIGLHYGNALVPVEVGVFVNGELIKESTLIADGAYHCFEIVTGSTPGEVHIELSGTISPDFYGLTLDGESGIQLDNIAMRGASGTIFSKMNASGF
;
A
#
# COMPACT_ATOMS: atom_id res chain seq x y z
N MET A 1 39.83 21.30 21.15
CA MET A 1 40.39 20.02 21.68
C MET A 1 41.30 19.42 20.61
N ARG A 2 42.43 18.78 20.98
CA ARG A 2 43.32 18.15 19.99
C ARG A 2 42.64 16.91 19.37
N PRO A 3 42.65 16.71 18.03
CA PRO A 3 41.92 15.63 17.37
C PRO A 3 42.24 14.24 17.92
N GLY A 4 43.49 13.98 18.31
CA GLY A 4 43.87 12.71 18.96
C GLY A 4 43.18 12.44 20.30
N LYS A 5 42.84 13.49 21.07
CA LYS A 5 42.10 13.33 22.34
C LYS A 5 40.61 13.02 22.09
N ILE A 6 40.04 13.52 20.99
CA ILE A 6 38.67 13.22 20.58
C ILE A 6 38.58 11.78 20.08
N ALA A 7 39.52 11.35 19.24
CA ALA A 7 39.58 9.97 18.76
C ALA A 7 39.74 8.99 19.92
N LEU A 8 40.67 9.24 20.85
CA LEU A 8 40.86 8.41 22.04
C LEU A 8 39.58 8.32 22.87
N PHE A 9 38.88 9.44 23.10
CA PHE A 9 37.61 9.45 23.82
C PHE A 9 36.54 8.60 23.11
N ILE A 10 36.37 8.75 21.79
CA ILE A 10 35.42 7.97 21.00
C ILE A 10 35.72 6.47 21.09
N PHE A 11 36.98 6.06 20.88
CA PHE A 11 37.37 4.65 20.97
C PHE A 11 37.19 4.08 22.37
N THR A 12 37.43 4.88 23.41
CA THR A 12 37.24 4.45 24.80
C THR A 12 35.75 4.24 25.10
N VAL A 13 34.89 5.15 24.64
CA VAL A 13 33.43 5.04 24.81
C VAL A 13 32.88 3.85 24.03
N LEU A 14 33.29 3.66 22.77
CA LEU A 14 32.89 2.52 21.96
C LEU A 14 33.34 1.19 22.55
N GLY A 15 34.58 1.13 23.08
CA GLY A 15 35.09 -0.06 23.76
C GLY A 15 34.32 -0.37 25.05
N LEU A 16 33.94 0.65 25.81
CA LEU A 16 33.11 0.49 27.01
C LEU A 16 31.71 -0.03 26.66
N LEU A 17 31.08 0.52 25.63
CA LEU A 17 29.77 0.08 25.15
C LEU A 17 29.80 -1.37 24.64
N LEU A 18 30.87 -1.76 23.94
CA LEU A 18 31.08 -3.14 23.51
C LEU A 18 31.22 -4.09 24.69
N LEU A 19 32.00 -3.71 25.72
CA LEU A 19 32.16 -4.50 26.95
C LEU A 19 30.82 -4.69 27.66
N ILE A 20 30.02 -3.63 27.80
CA ILE A 20 28.67 -3.72 28.38
C ILE A 20 27.79 -4.68 27.57
N SER A 21 27.88 -4.65 26.24
CA SER A 21 27.13 -5.54 25.35
C SER A 21 27.56 -7.01 25.47
N VAL A 22 28.86 -7.29 25.69
CA VAL A 22 29.42 -8.65 25.84
C VAL A 22 29.07 -9.28 27.19
N PHE A 23 29.11 -8.50 28.26
CA PHE A 23 28.88 -8.99 29.62
C PHE A 23 27.39 -8.95 30.05
N SER A 24 26.52 -8.45 29.18
CA SER A 24 25.07 -8.50 29.38
C SER A 24 24.54 -9.90 29.07
N THR A 25 24.19 -10.65 30.12
CA THR A 25 23.51 -11.94 29.98
C THR A 25 22.02 -11.72 29.75
N SER A 26 21.46 -12.24 28.65
CA SER A 26 20.02 -12.28 28.44
C SER A 26 19.40 -13.28 29.42
N ASP A 27 19.00 -12.81 30.59
CA ASP A 27 18.26 -13.65 31.52
C ASP A 27 16.80 -13.77 31.09
N ARG A 28 16.20 -14.91 31.42
CA ARG A 28 14.97 -15.45 30.86
C ARG A 28 13.84 -14.41 30.74
N GLY A 29 13.52 -14.03 29.49
CA GLY A 29 12.29 -13.29 29.15
C GLY A 29 12.49 -11.92 28.51
N VAL A 30 13.73 -11.44 28.34
CA VAL A 30 14.00 -10.18 27.64
C VAL A 30 15.01 -10.42 26.52
N SER A 31 14.58 -10.22 25.27
CA SER A 31 15.39 -10.47 24.08
C SER A 31 16.57 -9.51 23.90
N SER A 32 16.73 -8.46 24.73
CA SER A 32 17.86 -7.52 24.71
C SER A 32 17.88 -6.54 25.91
N GLY A 33 19.00 -6.42 26.63
CA GLY A 33 19.25 -5.41 27.68
C GLY A 33 19.59 -5.97 29.07
N ILE A 34 19.70 -5.08 30.07
CA ILE A 34 19.91 -5.45 31.49
C ILE A 34 18.70 -5.03 32.35
N GLU A 35 18.36 -5.88 33.31
CA GLU A 35 17.34 -5.60 34.31
C GLU A 35 18.03 -5.33 35.66
N LEU A 36 17.87 -4.11 36.16
CA LEU A 36 18.28 -3.71 37.50
C LEU A 36 17.02 -3.55 38.36
N PRO A 37 17.09 -3.70 39.69
CA PRO A 37 15.92 -3.51 40.55
C PRO A 37 15.30 -2.14 40.33
N GLY A 38 14.09 -2.10 39.75
CA GLY A 38 13.35 -0.87 39.45
C GLY A 38 13.67 -0.17 38.13
N PHE A 39 14.64 -0.63 37.34
CA PHE A 39 14.99 -0.03 36.05
C PHE A 39 15.28 -1.07 34.97
N LYS A 40 14.69 -0.86 33.79
CA LYS A 40 14.91 -1.67 32.61
C LYS A 40 15.60 -0.84 31.53
N ILE A 41 16.84 -1.20 31.20
CA ILE A 41 17.60 -0.52 30.15
C ILE A 41 17.75 -1.48 28.97
N LYS A 42 17.13 -1.13 27.84
CA LYS A 42 17.20 -1.91 26.59
C LYS A 42 18.37 -1.44 25.73
N TYR A 43 19.24 -2.37 25.35
CA TYR A 43 20.29 -2.17 24.37
C TYR A 43 20.59 -3.50 23.66
N PRO A 44 21.05 -3.49 22.40
CA PRO A 44 21.38 -4.71 21.68
C PRO A 44 22.59 -5.40 22.34
N THR A 45 22.41 -6.68 22.67
CA THR A 45 23.51 -7.56 23.10
C THR A 45 24.36 -7.96 21.90
N THR A 46 25.56 -8.47 22.11
CA THR A 46 26.42 -8.93 21.00
C THR A 46 25.77 -10.05 20.20
N SER A 47 24.99 -10.91 20.85
CA SER A 47 24.15 -11.90 20.18
C SER A 47 23.10 -11.24 19.29
N GLY A 48 22.28 -10.30 19.78
CA GLY A 48 21.27 -9.62 18.96
C GLY A 48 21.81 -8.62 17.92
N PHE A 49 23.04 -8.12 18.08
CA PHE A 49 23.68 -7.18 17.16
C PHE A 49 24.40 -7.88 16.00
N LEU A 50 25.10 -8.99 16.28
CA LEU A 50 25.85 -9.75 15.27
C LEU A 50 25.00 -10.85 14.64
N GLN A 51 24.07 -11.42 15.40
CA GLN A 51 23.03 -12.27 14.87
C GLN A 51 21.89 -11.34 14.48
N GLN A 52 21.86 -10.93 13.20
CA GLN A 52 20.56 -10.71 12.58
C GLN A 52 19.77 -11.98 12.91
N GLU A 53 18.77 -11.87 13.80
CA GLU A 53 17.64 -12.78 13.73
C GLU A 53 17.20 -12.65 12.27
N LYS A 54 17.61 -13.63 11.46
CA LYS A 54 16.91 -13.89 10.21
C LYS A 54 15.49 -14.03 10.68
N ALA A 55 14.67 -13.02 10.39
CA ALA A 55 13.23 -13.15 10.43
C ALA A 55 12.95 -14.55 9.90
N GLU A 56 12.28 -15.41 10.67
CA GLU A 56 11.96 -16.75 10.22
C GLU A 56 11.31 -16.58 8.84
N ALA A 57 12.10 -16.85 7.80
CA ALA A 57 11.62 -16.70 6.46
C ALA A 57 10.53 -17.75 6.38
N ASN A 58 9.30 -17.34 6.07
CA ASN A 58 8.25 -18.27 5.71
C ASN A 58 8.62 -18.87 4.35
N LEU A 59 9.63 -19.76 4.35
CA LEU A 59 10.24 -20.35 3.16
C LEU A 59 9.20 -21.07 2.28
N LEU A 60 8.06 -21.46 2.86
CA LEU A 60 6.93 -22.03 2.13
C LEU A 60 6.16 -20.99 1.33
N ALA A 61 5.81 -19.86 1.94
CA ALA A 61 5.14 -18.77 1.23
C ALA A 61 6.06 -18.20 0.15
N ASP A 62 7.33 -17.97 0.50
CA ASP A 62 8.34 -17.51 -0.45
C ASP A 62 8.58 -18.51 -1.57
N SER A 63 8.63 -19.82 -1.30
CA SER A 63 8.79 -20.86 -2.33
C SER A 63 7.57 -20.96 -3.26
N ILE A 64 6.36 -20.88 -2.72
CA ILE A 64 5.12 -20.85 -3.54
C ILE A 64 5.09 -19.59 -4.40
N VAL A 65 5.43 -18.43 -3.82
CA VAL A 65 5.51 -17.15 -4.53
C VAL A 65 6.58 -17.19 -5.63
N HIS A 66 7.77 -17.72 -5.34
CA HIS A 66 8.87 -17.81 -6.29
C HIS A 66 8.58 -18.82 -7.43
N ALA A 67 7.83 -19.89 -7.13
CA ALA A 67 7.33 -20.82 -8.14
C ALA A 67 6.25 -20.19 -9.03
N ILE A 68 5.44 -19.27 -8.49
CA ILE A 68 4.46 -18.48 -9.26
C ILE A 68 5.16 -17.44 -10.14
N GLU A 69 6.21 -16.77 -9.63
CA GLU A 69 7.01 -15.80 -10.39
C GLU A 69 7.68 -16.42 -11.62
N ALA A 70 8.06 -17.71 -11.56
CA ALA A 70 8.67 -18.44 -12.67
C ALA A 70 7.66 -18.85 -13.77
N VAL A 71 6.35 -18.70 -13.56
CA VAL A 71 5.27 -19.18 -14.45
C VAL A 71 4.64 -18.06 -15.30
N LEU A 72 5.08 -16.81 -15.14
CA LEU A 72 4.63 -15.73 -16.01
C LEU A 72 5.49 -15.70 -17.29
N PRO A 73 4.96 -15.88 -18.53
CA PRO A 73 3.56 -15.74 -18.97
C PRO A 73 3.02 -16.97 -19.72
N GLU A 74 1.73 -17.32 -19.55
CA GLU A 74 1.04 -18.14 -20.56
C GLU A 74 -0.46 -17.81 -20.67
N GLU A 75 -0.95 -18.08 -21.89
CA GLU A 75 -2.22 -17.70 -22.51
C GLU A 75 -3.47 -18.20 -21.79
N GLU A 76 -4.62 -17.61 -22.18
CA GLU A 76 -6.00 -17.92 -21.80
C GLU A 76 -6.18 -19.16 -20.93
N PHE A 77 -6.03 -18.98 -19.62
CA PHE A 77 -6.28 -20.02 -18.64
C PHE A 77 -7.80 -20.30 -18.61
N MET A 78 -8.24 -21.41 -19.20
CA MET A 78 -9.48 -22.05 -18.75
C MET A 78 -9.22 -22.56 -17.34
N PRO A 79 -10.04 -22.22 -16.34
CA PRO A 79 -9.76 -22.56 -14.95
C PRO A 79 -9.86 -24.08 -14.73
N VAL A 80 -8.74 -24.78 -14.89
CA VAL A 80 -8.60 -26.14 -14.38
C VAL A 80 -8.47 -26.04 -12.87
N ILE A 81 -9.34 -26.75 -12.14
CA ILE A 81 -9.24 -26.90 -10.69
C ILE A 81 -7.82 -27.44 -10.42
N PRO A 82 -6.98 -26.74 -9.62
CA PRO A 82 -5.63 -27.19 -9.35
C PRO A 82 -5.64 -28.62 -8.80
N ASP A 83 -4.73 -29.46 -9.29
CA ASP A 83 -4.53 -30.78 -8.69
C ASP A 83 -3.87 -30.63 -7.32
N PHE A 84 -4.67 -30.79 -6.26
CA PHE A 84 -4.23 -30.68 -4.88
C PHE A 84 -3.60 -31.97 -4.33
N SER A 85 -3.45 -33.03 -5.15
CA SER A 85 -2.89 -34.33 -4.71
C SER A 85 -1.46 -34.26 -4.20
N LYS A 86 -0.71 -33.22 -4.59
CA LYS A 86 0.71 -33.01 -4.21
C LYS A 86 0.91 -32.06 -3.02
N ILE A 87 -0.17 -31.50 -2.46
CA ILE A 87 -0.04 -30.62 -1.30
C ILE A 87 0.20 -31.47 -0.04
N ASP A 88 1.19 -31.11 0.76
CA ASP A 88 1.42 -31.70 2.07
C ASP A 88 0.23 -31.39 2.99
N THR A 89 -0.67 -32.37 3.12
CA THR A 89 -1.91 -32.25 3.91
C THR A 89 -1.64 -32.16 5.42
N ALA A 90 -0.44 -32.52 5.89
CA ALA A 90 -0.11 -32.51 7.31
C ALA A 90 -0.05 -31.11 7.91
N ARG A 91 0.05 -30.07 7.07
CA ARG A 91 0.11 -28.65 7.45
C ARG A 91 -1.12 -27.84 7.04
N LEU A 92 -2.18 -28.50 6.53
CA LEU A 92 -3.40 -27.82 6.13
C LEU A 92 -4.16 -27.30 7.35
N LEU A 93 -4.24 -25.98 7.49
CA LEU A 93 -5.18 -25.34 8.39
C LEU A 93 -6.58 -25.50 7.81
N ARG A 94 -7.52 -26.01 8.62
CA ARG A 94 -8.94 -26.04 8.24
C ARG A 94 -9.45 -24.59 8.17
N ILE A 95 -10.16 -24.26 7.10
CA ILE A 95 -10.87 -22.99 6.98
C ILE A 95 -11.89 -22.91 8.13
N SER A 96 -11.80 -21.87 8.95
CA SER A 96 -12.79 -21.55 9.96
C SER A 96 -13.98 -20.88 9.28
N TRP A 97 -15.15 -21.51 9.35
CA TRP A 97 -16.38 -20.99 8.76
C TRP A 97 -17.23 -20.28 9.82
N PRO A 98 -18.07 -19.31 9.44
CA PRO A 98 -19.13 -18.78 10.30
C PRO A 98 -20.11 -19.89 10.74
N GLU A 99 -20.92 -19.63 11.76
CA GLU A 99 -21.93 -20.59 12.27
C GLU A 99 -22.82 -21.17 11.15
N HIS A 100 -23.18 -20.34 10.17
CA HIS A 100 -24.00 -20.73 9.01
C HIS A 100 -23.16 -20.87 7.74
N LYS A 101 -22.29 -21.88 7.72
CA LYS A 101 -21.38 -22.16 6.58
C LYS A 101 -22.09 -22.19 5.23
N GLU A 102 -23.18 -22.95 5.09
CA GLU A 102 -23.85 -23.12 3.80
C GLU A 102 -24.42 -21.80 3.27
N THR A 103 -25.07 -21.03 4.15
CA THR A 103 -25.57 -19.68 3.82
C THR A 103 -24.44 -18.77 3.36
N TYR A 104 -23.34 -18.72 4.11
CA TYR A 104 -22.17 -17.91 3.76
C TYR A 104 -21.58 -18.29 2.39
N VAL A 105 -21.43 -19.59 2.12
CA VAL A 105 -20.91 -20.08 0.84
C VAL A 105 -21.85 -19.69 -0.30
N ASN A 106 -23.16 -19.84 -0.13
CA ASN A 106 -24.15 -19.46 -1.14
C ASN A 106 -24.15 -17.96 -1.41
N GLU A 107 -24.05 -17.12 -0.38
CA GLU A 107 -23.93 -15.67 -0.51
C GLU A 107 -22.63 -15.28 -1.23
N LEU A 108 -21.51 -15.90 -0.88
CA LEU A 108 -20.23 -15.67 -1.55
C LEU A 108 -20.32 -16.01 -3.05
N HIS A 109 -20.93 -17.14 -3.40
CA HIS A 109 -21.17 -17.49 -4.80
C HIS A 109 -22.05 -16.45 -5.50
N ALA A 110 -23.14 -16.02 -4.88
CA ALA A 110 -24.02 -14.99 -5.43
C ALA A 110 -23.28 -13.67 -5.67
N TYR A 111 -22.39 -13.25 -4.77
CA TYR A 111 -21.56 -12.06 -4.97
C TYR A 111 -20.59 -12.23 -6.13
N LEU A 112 -19.90 -13.38 -6.21
CA LEU A 112 -18.93 -13.65 -7.28
C LEU A 112 -19.60 -13.73 -8.67
N GLU A 113 -20.85 -14.21 -8.73
CA GLU A 113 -21.63 -14.35 -9.96
C GLU A 113 -22.47 -13.11 -10.31
N SER A 114 -22.46 -12.07 -9.48
CA SER A 114 -23.27 -10.85 -9.66
C SER A 114 -22.93 -10.01 -10.89
N GLY A 115 -21.85 -10.33 -11.60
CA GLY A 115 -21.34 -9.56 -12.73
C GLY A 115 -20.53 -8.31 -12.33
N ARG A 116 -20.50 -7.92 -11.05
CA ARG A 116 -19.56 -6.92 -10.52
C ARG A 116 -19.31 -7.15 -9.03
N CYS A 117 -18.15 -7.71 -8.71
CA CYS A 117 -17.76 -8.03 -7.34
C CYS A 117 -16.42 -7.37 -7.00
N ARG A 118 -16.39 -6.54 -5.96
CA ARG A 118 -15.15 -5.97 -5.43
C ARG A 118 -14.71 -6.69 -4.16
N ILE A 119 -13.47 -7.16 -4.14
CA ILE A 119 -12.85 -7.90 -3.05
C ILE A 119 -11.69 -7.08 -2.52
N LEU A 120 -11.73 -6.68 -1.25
CA LEU A 120 -10.63 -5.96 -0.61
C LEU A 120 -9.75 -6.98 0.14
N HIS A 121 -8.52 -7.17 -0.31
CA HIS A 121 -7.57 -8.09 0.30
C HIS A 121 -6.56 -7.34 1.16
N TYR A 122 -6.85 -7.28 2.46
CA TYR A 122 -6.01 -6.64 3.47
C TYR A 122 -4.94 -7.58 4.00
N GLY A 123 -3.73 -7.07 4.20
CA GLY A 123 -2.64 -7.82 4.78
C GLY A 123 -1.44 -6.96 5.15
N ASP A 124 -0.38 -7.62 5.59
CA ASP A 124 0.86 -6.98 6.02
C ASP A 124 1.88 -6.92 4.85
N SER A 125 3.17 -6.98 5.18
CA SER A 125 4.25 -7.01 4.18
C SER A 125 4.16 -8.18 3.19
N GLN A 126 3.46 -9.28 3.51
CA GLN A 126 3.35 -10.44 2.61
C GLN A 126 2.51 -10.15 1.36
N LEU A 127 1.64 -9.14 1.40
CA LEU A 127 0.86 -8.70 0.24
C LEU A 127 1.60 -7.66 -0.63
N GLU A 128 2.76 -7.19 -0.19
CA GLU A 128 3.54 -6.21 -0.97
C GLU A 128 3.96 -6.79 -2.32
N GLY A 129 4.06 -5.91 -3.32
CA GLY A 129 4.38 -6.33 -4.68
C GLY A 129 3.26 -7.08 -5.38
N ASP A 130 2.07 -7.22 -4.78
CA ASP A 130 0.88 -7.81 -5.40
C ASP A 130 1.06 -9.29 -5.82
N ARG A 131 1.98 -10.01 -5.17
CA ARG A 131 2.34 -11.39 -5.58
C ARG A 131 1.22 -12.40 -5.30
N ILE A 132 0.63 -12.33 -4.10
CA ILE A 132 -0.48 -13.21 -3.69
C ILE A 132 -1.80 -12.69 -4.27
N SER A 133 -2.08 -11.41 -4.07
CA SER A 133 -3.31 -10.76 -4.53
C SER A 133 -3.43 -10.76 -6.05
N GLY A 134 -2.35 -10.49 -6.78
CA GLY A 134 -2.33 -10.55 -8.24
C GLY A 134 -2.59 -11.94 -8.79
N TYR A 135 -2.03 -12.99 -8.16
CA TYR A 135 -2.33 -14.38 -8.51
C TYR A 135 -3.82 -14.71 -8.29
N LEU A 136 -4.34 -14.42 -7.10
CA LEU A 136 -5.74 -14.66 -6.77
C LEU A 136 -6.68 -13.88 -7.71
N ARG A 137 -6.38 -12.59 -7.94
CA ARG A 137 -7.12 -11.70 -8.84
C ARG A 137 -7.19 -12.30 -10.25
N ASN A 138 -6.04 -12.68 -10.82
CA ASN A 138 -5.98 -13.24 -12.17
C ASN A 138 -6.83 -14.53 -12.28
N ARG A 139 -6.81 -15.39 -11.26
CA ARG A 139 -7.59 -16.64 -11.23
C ARG A 139 -9.10 -16.37 -11.12
N LEU A 140 -9.51 -15.49 -10.21
CA LEU A 140 -10.92 -15.14 -10.03
C LEU A 140 -11.48 -14.43 -11.26
N GLN A 141 -10.72 -13.51 -11.85
CA GLN A 141 -11.07 -12.85 -13.11
C GLN A 141 -11.18 -13.85 -14.28
N GLY A 142 -10.35 -14.90 -14.30
CA GLY A 142 -10.47 -15.98 -15.28
C GLY A 142 -11.73 -16.85 -15.12
N ILE A 143 -12.26 -16.98 -13.91
CA ILE A 143 -13.46 -17.79 -13.61
C ILE A 143 -14.75 -16.96 -13.79
N TYR A 144 -14.80 -15.79 -13.16
CA TYR A 144 -16.01 -14.97 -13.03
C TYR A 144 -16.00 -13.75 -13.96
N GLY A 145 -14.99 -13.62 -14.81
CA GLY A 145 -14.78 -12.45 -15.65
C GLY A 145 -14.18 -11.28 -14.88
N GLY A 146 -13.82 -10.24 -15.63
CA GLY A 146 -13.22 -9.01 -15.14
C GLY A 146 -11.74 -8.86 -15.50
N SER A 147 -11.23 -7.67 -15.24
CA SER A 147 -9.89 -7.27 -15.65
C SER A 147 -9.41 -6.06 -14.84
N GLY A 148 -8.14 -5.73 -15.03
CA GLY A 148 -7.51 -4.59 -14.39
C GLY A 148 -6.87 -4.97 -13.04
N PRO A 149 -5.93 -4.15 -12.56
CA PRO A 149 -5.21 -4.39 -11.32
C PRO A 149 -5.98 -3.98 -10.06
N GLY A 150 -7.14 -3.31 -10.18
CA GLY A 150 -7.94 -2.85 -9.05
C GLY A 150 -7.47 -1.50 -8.50
N PHE A 151 -7.71 -1.27 -7.21
CA PHE A 151 -7.27 -0.07 -6.49
C PHE A 151 -5.75 -0.12 -6.25
N LEU A 152 -5.10 1.02 -6.41
CA LEU A 152 -3.68 1.24 -6.23
C LEU A 152 -3.44 2.61 -5.56
N PRO A 153 -2.49 2.75 -4.64
CA PRO A 153 -2.14 4.05 -4.09
C PRO A 153 -1.33 4.88 -5.10
N ILE A 154 -1.43 6.21 -5.04
CA ILE A 154 -0.64 7.12 -5.90
C ILE A 154 0.84 7.10 -5.50
N LYS A 155 1.12 7.17 -4.19
CA LYS A 155 2.47 7.08 -3.64
C LYS A 155 2.52 6.01 -2.56
N GLN A 156 3.51 5.13 -2.66
CA GLN A 156 3.74 4.02 -1.74
C GLN A 156 5.24 3.76 -1.53
N VAL A 157 5.55 2.93 -0.53
CA VAL A 157 6.93 2.65 -0.08
C VAL A 157 7.53 1.41 -0.75
N TYR A 158 6.71 0.63 -1.48
CA TYR A 158 7.12 -0.58 -2.18
C TYR A 158 6.82 -0.50 -3.67
N GLU A 159 7.50 -1.31 -4.49
CA GLU A 159 7.19 -1.46 -5.91
C GLU A 159 5.94 -2.34 -6.05
N GLN A 160 4.92 -1.88 -6.77
CA GLN A 160 3.78 -2.71 -7.17
C GLN A 160 4.02 -3.28 -8.55
N LEU A 161 3.65 -4.56 -8.73
CA LEU A 161 3.77 -5.21 -10.04
C LEU A 161 2.53 -5.03 -10.91
N ALA A 162 1.42 -4.59 -10.32
CA ALA A 162 0.10 -4.59 -10.97
C ALA A 162 -0.02 -3.55 -12.10
N ALA A 163 0.51 -2.34 -11.88
CA ALA A 163 0.58 -1.25 -12.86
C ALA A 163 1.76 -0.34 -12.56
N GLU A 164 2.27 0.33 -13.59
CA GLU A 164 3.33 1.32 -13.46
C GLU A 164 2.71 2.69 -13.14
N ILE A 165 2.93 3.16 -11.91
CA ILE A 165 2.52 4.50 -11.48
C ILE A 165 3.77 5.30 -11.18
N THR A 166 3.98 6.39 -11.91
CA THR A 166 5.07 7.33 -11.69
C THR A 166 4.48 8.71 -11.42
N VAL A 167 5.06 9.44 -10.49
CA VAL A 167 4.55 10.76 -10.09
C VAL A 167 5.58 11.85 -10.33
N THR A 168 5.12 13.05 -10.68
CA THR A 168 5.93 14.27 -10.78
C THR A 168 5.43 15.31 -9.78
N GLY A 169 6.32 16.19 -9.33
CA GLY A 169 6.03 17.16 -8.26
C GLY A 169 6.23 16.59 -6.86
N ASN A 170 5.79 17.34 -5.86
CA ASN A 170 6.10 17.05 -4.44
C ASN A 170 5.02 16.19 -3.77
N TRP A 171 4.76 15.00 -4.31
CA TRP A 171 3.83 14.08 -3.67
C TRP A 171 4.34 13.63 -2.30
N LEU A 172 3.50 13.79 -1.28
CA LEU A 172 3.68 13.37 0.09
C LEU A 172 2.68 12.26 0.37
N ARG A 173 3.06 11.32 1.23
CA ARG A 173 2.20 10.22 1.68
C ARG A 173 2.03 10.32 3.18
N TYR A 174 0.79 10.23 3.66
CA TYR A 174 0.45 10.23 5.08
C TYR A 174 -0.25 8.93 5.43
N ALA A 175 0.36 8.09 6.27
CA ALA A 175 -0.19 6.81 6.69
C ALA A 175 -0.46 6.76 8.19
N ILE A 176 -1.61 6.21 8.58
CA ILE A 176 -1.96 6.09 9.99
C ILE A 176 -1.00 5.17 10.75
N PHE A 177 -0.41 4.20 10.06
CA PHE A 177 0.56 3.25 10.61
C PHE A 177 2.02 3.74 10.59
N ASP A 178 2.31 4.93 10.05
CA ASP A 178 3.66 5.50 10.12
C ASP A 178 3.82 6.32 11.42
N PRO A 179 4.61 5.87 12.42
CA PRO A 179 4.72 6.56 13.71
C PRO A 179 5.47 7.90 13.62
N THR A 180 6.18 8.16 12.53
CA THR A 180 6.98 9.39 12.35
C THR A 180 6.17 10.56 11.79
N GLN A 181 4.96 10.27 11.29
CA GLN A 181 4.12 11.25 10.60
C GLN A 181 3.03 11.81 11.50
N VAL A 182 2.76 13.11 11.34
CA VAL A 182 1.59 13.78 11.90
C VAL A 182 0.32 13.10 11.36
N LYS A 183 -0.64 12.89 12.26
CA LYS A 183 -1.92 12.27 11.91
C LYS A 183 -2.87 13.30 11.35
N LEU A 184 -3.70 12.87 10.39
CA LEU A 184 -4.80 13.69 9.89
C LEU A 184 -5.76 13.99 11.05
N ALA A 185 -6.21 15.23 11.15
CA ALA A 185 -7.09 15.66 12.23
C ALA A 185 -8.45 14.95 12.19
N ASP A 186 -8.94 14.62 10.99
CA ASP A 186 -10.21 13.93 10.75
C ASP A 186 -10.09 12.40 10.72
N MET A 187 -8.86 11.86 10.78
CA MET A 187 -8.54 10.44 10.67
C MET A 187 -9.10 9.74 9.39
N ASN A 188 -9.37 10.51 8.33
CA ASN A 188 -9.90 9.99 7.06
C ASN A 188 -8.76 9.50 6.17
N TYR A 189 -8.41 8.23 6.31
CA TYR A 189 -7.27 7.65 5.59
C TYR A 189 -7.66 6.78 4.38
N GLY A 190 -8.95 6.58 4.12
CA GLY A 190 -9.45 5.70 3.06
C GLY A 190 -9.06 4.24 3.24
N VAL A 191 -9.41 3.40 2.26
CA VAL A 191 -9.17 1.95 2.29
C VAL A 191 -7.70 1.57 2.49
N TYR A 192 -6.74 2.38 2.00
CA TYR A 192 -5.31 2.11 2.14
C TYR A 192 -4.73 2.44 3.51
N ALA A 193 -5.54 3.01 4.40
CA ALA A 193 -5.06 3.59 5.65
C ALA A 193 -3.90 4.60 5.43
N SER A 194 -3.89 5.22 4.24
CA SER A 194 -2.95 6.24 3.83
C SER A 194 -3.50 7.12 2.70
N VAL A 195 -3.17 8.41 2.72
CA VAL A 195 -3.51 9.37 1.67
C VAL A 195 -2.26 9.92 1.01
N SER A 196 -2.41 10.43 -0.21
CA SER A 196 -1.38 11.16 -0.94
C SER A 196 -1.80 12.62 -1.12
N ARG A 197 -0.87 13.57 -0.95
CA ARG A 197 -1.10 15.00 -1.19
C ARG A 197 0.08 15.59 -1.96
N PHE A 198 -0.13 16.57 -2.82
CA PHE A 198 0.97 17.31 -3.47
C PHE A 198 1.37 18.60 -2.74
N THR A 199 0.74 18.87 -1.59
CA THR A 199 1.11 19.92 -0.64
C THR A 199 1.12 19.35 0.79
N PRO A 200 1.97 19.85 1.71
CA PRO A 200 1.89 19.49 3.13
C PRO A 200 0.52 19.76 3.76
N ILE A 201 0.17 19.01 4.80
CA ILE A 201 -1.04 19.23 5.62
C ILE A 201 -0.97 20.59 6.36
N GLU A 202 0.23 21.02 6.74
CA GLU A 202 0.49 22.22 7.54
C GLU A 202 0.53 23.53 6.72
N ILE A 203 0.07 23.54 5.47
CA ILE A 203 -0.16 24.81 4.75
C ILE A 203 -1.44 25.47 5.32
N VAL A 204 -1.38 25.86 6.58
CA VAL A 204 -2.24 26.87 7.18
C VAL A 204 -1.29 27.93 7.68
N SER A 205 -1.41 29.14 7.15
CA SER A 205 -0.51 30.26 7.41
C SER A 205 -0.15 30.38 8.89
N GLU A 206 1.09 30.08 9.26
CA GLU A 206 1.60 30.29 10.63
C GLU A 206 1.67 31.77 11.03
N ASP A 207 1.37 32.69 10.10
CA ASP A 207 1.29 34.13 10.34
C ASP A 207 0.02 34.69 9.72
N GLU A 208 -1.00 34.99 10.54
CA GLU A 208 -2.15 35.85 10.17
C GLU A 208 -1.70 37.26 9.71
N THR A 209 -0.40 37.57 9.86
CA THR A 209 0.23 38.85 9.50
C THR A 209 0.97 38.84 8.15
N LYS A 210 1.13 37.67 7.51
CA LYS A 210 1.76 37.55 6.18
C LYS A 210 0.71 37.29 5.12
N THR A 211 0.29 38.38 4.47
CA THR A 211 -0.65 38.42 3.33
C THR A 211 -0.01 37.95 2.01
N GLU A 212 0.92 36.99 2.03
CA GLU A 212 1.47 36.45 0.80
C GLU A 212 0.54 35.34 0.28
N PRO A 213 0.08 35.43 -0.98
CA PRO A 213 -0.79 34.39 -1.54
C PRO A 213 -0.03 33.05 -1.56
N LEU A 214 -0.74 31.98 -1.21
CA LEU A 214 -0.17 30.63 -1.26
C LEU A 214 0.32 30.35 -2.69
N PRO A 215 1.55 29.81 -2.85
CA PRO A 215 2.08 29.51 -4.17
C PRO A 215 1.22 28.44 -4.86
N LEU A 216 1.14 28.54 -6.18
CA LEU A 216 0.51 27.51 -7.01
C LEU A 216 1.44 26.31 -7.12
N PHE A 217 0.96 25.12 -6.78
CA PHE A 217 1.67 23.87 -6.94
C PHE A 217 1.14 23.11 -8.15
N THR A 218 2.03 22.38 -8.82
CA THR A 218 1.68 21.43 -9.88
C THR A 218 2.17 20.04 -9.53
N ALA A 219 1.39 19.04 -9.90
CA ALA A 219 1.70 17.65 -9.68
C ALA A 219 1.19 16.79 -10.83
N GLY A 220 1.89 15.71 -11.13
CA GLY A 220 1.51 14.78 -12.19
C GLY A 220 1.43 13.35 -11.69
N ILE A 221 0.53 12.58 -12.27
CA ILE A 221 0.43 11.13 -12.10
C ILE A 221 0.41 10.50 -13.49
N THR A 222 1.38 9.65 -13.78
CA THR A 222 1.43 8.87 -15.01
C THR A 222 1.18 7.41 -14.71
N ILE A 223 0.27 6.80 -15.46
CA ILE A 223 -0.20 5.44 -15.31
C ILE A 223 0.09 4.69 -16.62
N ARG A 224 0.72 3.53 -16.53
CA ARG A 224 0.93 2.61 -17.66
C ARG A 224 0.61 1.17 -17.27
N PRO A 225 0.09 0.34 -18.19
CA PRO A 225 0.00 -1.10 -17.97
C PRO A 225 1.38 -1.69 -17.65
N SER A 226 1.47 -2.51 -16.60
CA SER A 226 2.75 -3.09 -16.18
C SER A 226 3.24 -4.16 -17.16
N GLY A 227 4.50 -4.08 -17.58
CA GLY A 227 5.15 -5.12 -18.37
C GLY A 227 5.26 -6.47 -17.64
N LYS A 228 5.32 -6.44 -16.31
CA LYS A 228 5.61 -7.61 -15.43
C LYS A 228 4.35 -8.31 -14.89
N SER A 229 3.15 -7.79 -15.17
CA SER A 229 1.87 -8.29 -14.63
C SER A 229 1.25 -9.40 -15.50
N PHE A 230 0.19 -10.05 -14.99
CA PHE A 230 -0.65 -10.97 -15.76
C PHE A 230 -1.42 -10.23 -16.88
N SER A 231 -1.74 -10.90 -18.00
CA SER A 231 -2.40 -10.27 -19.16
C SER A 231 -3.72 -9.56 -18.82
N ARG A 232 -4.59 -10.20 -18.02
CA ARG A 232 -5.87 -9.62 -17.58
C ARG A 232 -5.70 -8.38 -16.70
N LEU A 233 -4.65 -8.35 -15.89
CA LEU A 233 -4.35 -7.21 -15.03
C LEU A 233 -3.85 -6.00 -15.83
N LYS A 234 -3.33 -6.22 -17.05
CA LYS A 234 -2.94 -5.12 -17.95
C LYS A 234 -4.14 -4.49 -18.65
N GLN A 235 -5.32 -5.09 -18.58
CA GLN A 235 -6.51 -4.65 -19.30
C GLN A 235 -7.43 -3.85 -18.41
N PHE A 236 -7.46 -2.53 -18.58
CA PHE A 236 -8.35 -1.63 -17.84
C PHE A 236 -8.71 -0.46 -18.75
N ASN A 237 -9.96 -0.03 -18.69
CA ASN A 237 -10.45 1.12 -19.46
C ASN A 237 -11.25 2.10 -18.61
N HIS A 238 -11.52 1.75 -17.35
CA HIS A 238 -12.12 2.61 -16.33
C HIS A 238 -11.07 2.97 -15.29
N ILE A 239 -10.77 4.26 -15.19
CA ILE A 239 -9.79 4.81 -14.25
C ILE A 239 -10.51 5.78 -13.33
N GLY A 240 -10.48 5.54 -12.03
CA GLY A 240 -11.03 6.44 -11.01
C GLY A 240 -9.93 7.09 -10.20
N LEU A 241 -9.87 8.42 -10.18
CA LEU A 241 -9.03 9.16 -9.24
C LEU A 241 -9.86 9.51 -8.00
N HIS A 242 -9.57 8.85 -6.89
CA HIS A 242 -10.33 8.97 -5.64
C HIS A 242 -9.74 10.05 -4.75
N TYR A 243 -10.54 11.03 -4.36
CA TYR A 243 -10.11 12.15 -3.53
C TYR A 243 -11.20 12.62 -2.58
N GLY A 244 -10.80 13.35 -1.54
CA GLY A 244 -11.69 14.00 -0.58
C GLY A 244 -10.99 15.16 0.10
N ASN A 245 -11.66 15.81 1.04
CA ASN A 245 -11.10 16.96 1.76
C ASN A 245 -10.57 18.08 0.82
N ALA A 246 -11.22 18.23 -0.34
CA ALA A 246 -10.94 19.30 -1.28
C ALA A 246 -11.64 20.57 -0.79
N LEU A 247 -10.88 21.52 -0.23
CA LEU A 247 -11.41 22.77 0.33
C LEU A 247 -11.26 23.97 -0.62
N VAL A 248 -10.36 23.86 -1.60
CA VAL A 248 -10.14 24.86 -2.64
C VAL A 248 -10.16 24.18 -4.01
N PRO A 249 -10.52 24.90 -5.09
CA PRO A 249 -10.47 24.38 -6.44
C PRO A 249 -9.08 23.86 -6.83
N VAL A 250 -9.03 22.68 -7.44
CA VAL A 250 -7.83 22.11 -8.06
C VAL A 250 -8.15 21.80 -9.50
N GLU A 251 -7.38 22.36 -10.42
CA GLU A 251 -7.48 22.08 -11.85
C GLU A 251 -6.94 20.68 -12.14
N VAL A 252 -7.60 19.96 -13.05
CA VAL A 252 -7.21 18.63 -13.49
C VAL A 252 -7.21 18.56 -15.02
N GLY A 253 -6.07 18.21 -15.59
CA GLY A 253 -5.89 17.91 -17.02
C GLY A 253 -5.58 16.43 -17.21
N VAL A 254 -6.27 15.75 -18.12
CA VAL A 254 -6.05 14.33 -18.40
C VAL A 254 -5.64 14.14 -19.85
N PHE A 255 -4.46 13.58 -20.02
CA PHE A 255 -3.86 13.23 -21.30
C PHE A 255 -3.84 11.72 -21.46
N VAL A 256 -4.32 11.21 -22.60
CA VAL A 256 -4.24 9.80 -22.95
C VAL A 256 -3.36 9.68 -24.19
N ASN A 257 -2.28 8.90 -24.08
CA ASN A 257 -1.27 8.75 -25.13
C ASN A 257 -0.74 10.10 -25.68
N GLY A 258 -0.65 11.12 -24.82
CA GLY A 258 -0.18 12.47 -25.16
C GLY A 258 -1.24 13.44 -25.68
N GLU A 259 -2.49 13.01 -25.89
CA GLU A 259 -3.60 13.87 -26.29
C GLU A 259 -4.46 14.28 -25.09
N LEU A 260 -4.75 15.57 -24.95
CA LEU A 260 -5.66 16.08 -23.90
C LEU A 260 -7.10 15.63 -24.19
N ILE A 261 -7.66 14.79 -23.33
CA ILE A 261 -9.02 14.25 -23.48
C ILE A 261 -10.04 14.85 -22.52
N LYS A 262 -9.59 15.43 -21.40
CA LYS A 262 -10.47 15.99 -20.37
C LYS A 262 -9.74 17.06 -19.59
N GLU A 263 -10.38 18.20 -19.40
CA GLU A 263 -9.93 19.30 -18.54
C GLU A 263 -11.11 19.72 -17.66
N SER A 264 -10.88 19.87 -16.37
CA SER A 264 -11.92 20.17 -15.39
C SER A 264 -11.32 20.78 -14.12
N THR A 265 -12.18 21.10 -13.17
CA THR A 265 -11.82 21.37 -11.78
C THR A 265 -12.40 20.28 -10.89
N LEU A 266 -11.67 19.88 -9.85
CA LEU A 266 -12.17 18.99 -8.81
C LEU A 266 -13.25 19.69 -7.98
N ILE A 267 -14.28 18.93 -7.58
CA ILE A 267 -15.33 19.42 -6.68
C ILE A 267 -14.71 19.72 -5.31
N ALA A 268 -14.84 20.96 -4.85
CA ALA A 268 -14.24 21.45 -3.61
C ALA A 268 -15.30 21.69 -2.52
N ASP A 269 -15.95 20.61 -2.07
CA ASP A 269 -16.97 20.61 -1.00
C ASP A 269 -16.50 19.85 0.26
N GLY A 270 -15.25 19.39 0.29
CA GLY A 270 -14.67 18.57 1.35
C GLY A 270 -15.12 17.10 1.37
N ALA A 271 -16.14 16.71 0.60
CA ALA A 271 -16.64 15.35 0.56
C ALA A 271 -15.77 14.43 -0.30
N TYR A 272 -16.03 13.12 -0.22
CA TYR A 272 -15.42 12.12 -1.10
C TYR A 272 -15.99 12.22 -2.51
N HIS A 273 -15.11 12.16 -3.50
CA HIS A 273 -15.43 12.14 -4.92
C HIS A 273 -14.53 11.17 -5.68
N CYS A 274 -15.03 10.69 -6.81
CA CYS A 274 -14.27 9.92 -7.78
C CYS A 274 -14.25 10.69 -9.10
N PHE A 275 -13.09 11.14 -9.53
CA PHE A 275 -12.92 11.71 -10.87
C PHE A 275 -12.72 10.58 -11.88
N GLU A 276 -13.79 10.25 -12.61
CA GLU A 276 -13.78 9.14 -13.56
C GLU A 276 -13.16 9.54 -14.92
N ILE A 277 -12.32 8.65 -15.43
CA ILE A 277 -11.68 8.69 -16.74
C ILE A 277 -12.00 7.36 -17.42
N VAL A 278 -12.83 7.41 -18.46
CA VAL A 278 -13.22 6.23 -19.24
C VAL A 278 -12.60 6.33 -20.62
N THR A 279 -12.00 5.25 -21.07
CA THR A 279 -11.32 5.13 -22.36
C THR A 279 -11.98 4.01 -23.18
N GLY A 280 -11.90 4.08 -24.51
CA GLY A 280 -12.50 3.05 -25.39
C GLY A 280 -11.78 1.70 -25.34
N SER A 281 -10.52 1.69 -24.93
CA SER A 281 -9.66 0.51 -24.79
C SER A 281 -8.57 0.80 -23.77
N THR A 282 -7.82 -0.21 -23.34
CA THR A 282 -6.67 0.00 -22.47
C THR A 282 -5.71 1.05 -23.03
N PRO A 283 -5.49 2.17 -22.31
CA PRO A 283 -4.56 3.20 -22.73
C PRO A 283 -3.11 2.70 -22.59
N GLY A 284 -2.24 3.09 -23.52
CA GLY A 284 -0.80 2.85 -23.38
C GLY A 284 -0.20 3.71 -22.27
N GLU A 285 -0.70 4.93 -22.15
CA GLU A 285 -0.35 5.87 -21.09
C GLU A 285 -1.53 6.80 -20.75
N VAL A 286 -1.73 7.05 -19.45
CA VAL A 286 -2.57 8.13 -18.96
C VAL A 286 -1.72 9.04 -18.09
N HIS A 287 -1.71 10.33 -18.40
CA HIS A 287 -1.08 11.35 -17.59
C HIS A 287 -2.15 12.31 -17.03
N ILE A 288 -2.18 12.45 -15.72
CA ILE A 288 -3.07 13.35 -15.00
C ILE A 288 -2.21 14.48 -14.44
N GLU A 289 -2.47 15.70 -14.88
CA GLU A 289 -1.90 16.94 -14.34
C GLU A 289 -2.87 17.56 -13.35
N LEU A 290 -2.35 18.01 -12.21
CA LEU A 290 -3.10 18.66 -11.14
C LEU A 290 -2.44 19.99 -10.83
N SER A 291 -3.23 21.05 -10.67
CA SER A 291 -2.74 22.36 -10.23
C SER A 291 -3.65 23.01 -9.19
N GLY A 292 -3.06 23.49 -8.10
CA GLY A 292 -3.80 24.14 -7.03
C GLY A 292 -2.91 24.67 -5.91
N THR A 293 -3.47 25.50 -5.04
CA THR A 293 -2.76 26.09 -3.90
C THR A 293 -2.73 25.16 -2.69
N ILE A 294 -3.80 24.37 -2.49
CA ILE A 294 -3.91 23.37 -1.41
C ILE A 294 -4.37 22.04 -2.03
N SER A 295 -3.58 20.99 -1.83
CA SER A 295 -3.93 19.64 -2.28
C SER A 295 -5.10 19.08 -1.48
N PRO A 296 -6.07 18.40 -2.13
CA PRO A 296 -6.99 17.51 -1.45
C PRO A 296 -6.26 16.27 -0.95
N ASP A 297 -6.97 15.43 -0.20
CA ASP A 297 -6.50 14.11 0.19
C ASP A 297 -6.85 13.10 -0.91
N PHE A 298 -5.85 12.60 -1.62
CA PHE A 298 -6.05 11.56 -2.63
C PHE A 298 -5.92 10.16 -2.01
N TYR A 299 -6.96 9.35 -2.15
CA TYR A 299 -7.04 7.98 -1.61
C TYR A 299 -6.40 6.94 -2.52
N GLY A 300 -6.26 7.25 -3.81
CA GLY A 300 -5.58 6.41 -4.79
C GLY A 300 -6.26 6.42 -6.16
N LEU A 301 -5.97 5.38 -6.94
CA LEU A 301 -6.44 5.15 -8.29
C LEU A 301 -7.09 3.78 -8.42
N THR A 302 -8.32 3.69 -8.92
CA THR A 302 -8.86 2.41 -9.41
C THR A 302 -8.56 2.27 -10.89
N LEU A 303 -8.07 1.09 -11.28
CA LEU A 303 -7.85 0.72 -12.68
C LEU A 303 -8.62 -0.59 -12.91
N ASP A 304 -9.78 -0.50 -13.55
CA ASP A 304 -10.70 -1.62 -13.69
C ASP A 304 -11.16 -1.82 -15.15
N GLY A 305 -11.63 -3.03 -15.44
CA GLY A 305 -12.51 -3.28 -16.56
C GLY A 305 -13.98 -2.93 -16.26
N GLU A 306 -14.84 -3.10 -17.25
CA GLU A 306 -16.26 -2.72 -17.19
C GLU A 306 -17.09 -3.57 -16.22
N SER A 307 -16.69 -4.83 -15.97
CA SER A 307 -17.46 -5.81 -15.19
C SER A 307 -16.57 -6.87 -14.55
N GLY A 308 -17.18 -7.80 -13.82
CA GLY A 308 -16.52 -8.96 -13.21
C GLY A 308 -15.84 -8.67 -11.88
N ILE A 309 -14.76 -9.40 -11.61
CA ILE A 309 -14.00 -9.32 -10.36
C ILE A 309 -13.03 -8.14 -10.37
N GLN A 310 -13.13 -7.33 -9.32
CA GLN A 310 -12.19 -6.27 -8.95
C GLN A 310 -11.57 -6.69 -7.62
N LEU A 311 -10.26 -6.92 -7.56
CA LEU A 311 -9.60 -7.33 -6.32
C LEU A 311 -8.53 -6.32 -5.94
N ASP A 312 -8.67 -5.70 -4.78
CA ASP A 312 -7.78 -4.66 -4.33
C ASP A 312 -6.71 -5.25 -3.42
N ASN A 313 -5.45 -4.95 -3.72
CA ASN A 313 -4.33 -5.36 -2.89
C ASN A 313 -4.00 -4.26 -1.89
N ILE A 314 -4.28 -4.49 -0.61
CA ILE A 314 -4.10 -3.49 0.45
C ILE A 314 -3.04 -3.98 1.44
N ALA A 315 -1.78 -3.79 1.04
CA ALA A 315 -0.62 -4.16 1.84
C ALA A 315 -0.23 -3.03 2.81
N MET A 316 -0.29 -3.31 4.11
CA MET A 316 0.07 -2.38 5.17
C MET A 316 1.30 -2.87 5.94
N ARG A 317 2.49 -2.48 5.47
CA ARG A 317 3.76 -2.85 6.09
C ARG A 317 3.76 -2.50 7.58
N GLY A 318 4.03 -3.51 8.42
CA GLY A 318 4.15 -3.34 9.87
C GLY A 318 2.82 -3.07 10.60
N ALA A 319 1.68 -3.18 9.92
CA ALA A 319 0.38 -3.02 10.56
C ALA A 319 -0.12 -4.35 11.13
N SER A 320 -0.61 -4.32 12.36
CA SER A 320 -1.23 -5.47 13.05
C SER A 320 -2.76 -5.51 12.91
N GLY A 321 -3.34 -4.72 11.99
CA GLY A 321 -4.80 -4.56 11.86
C GLY A 321 -5.45 -3.67 12.94
N THR A 322 -4.77 -3.39 14.06
CA THR A 322 -5.25 -2.49 15.13
C THR A 322 -5.43 -1.04 14.69
N ILE A 323 -5.04 -0.69 13.47
CA ILE A 323 -5.20 0.65 12.89
C ILE A 323 -6.64 0.96 12.52
N PHE A 324 -7.46 -0.06 12.22
CA PHE A 324 -8.83 0.16 11.77
C PHE A 324 -9.71 0.80 12.86
N SER A 325 -9.43 0.51 14.13
CA SER A 325 -10.13 1.15 15.27
C SER A 325 -9.71 2.59 15.53
N LYS A 326 -8.63 3.06 14.90
CA LYS A 326 -8.12 4.44 15.01
C LYS A 326 -8.55 5.32 13.85
N MET A 327 -8.97 4.71 12.74
CA MET A 327 -9.48 5.42 11.57
C MET A 327 -10.91 5.86 11.79
N ASN A 328 -11.30 6.94 11.14
CA ASN A 328 -12.70 7.34 11.12
C ASN A 328 -13.51 6.33 10.27
N ALA A 329 -14.53 5.73 10.88
CA ALA A 329 -15.39 4.75 10.22
C ALA A 329 -16.13 5.32 9.00
N SER A 330 -16.44 6.63 8.99
CA SER A 330 -17.06 7.28 7.84
C SER A 330 -16.07 7.67 6.74
N GLY A 331 -14.78 7.52 6.99
CA GLY A 331 -13.68 7.84 6.06
C GLY A 331 -13.08 6.61 5.38
N PHE A 332 -13.77 5.47 5.44
CA PHE A 332 -13.45 4.25 4.70
C PHE A 332 -14.04 4.27 3.29
#